data_AF-A0A093Z1C2-F1
#
_entry.id   AF-A0A093Z1C2-F1
#
_cell.length_a   1.000
_cell.length_b   1.000
_cell.length_c   1.000
_cell.angle_alpha   90.00
_cell.angle_beta   90.00
_cell.angle_gamma   90.00
#
_symmetry.space_group_name_H-M   'P 1'
#
loop_
_entity.id
_entity.type
_entity.pdbx_description
1 polymer ?
#
loop_
_entity_poly.entity_id
_entity_poly.type
_entity_poly.pdbx_seq_one_letter_code
_entity_poly.pdbx_strand_id
1 'polypeptide(L)'
;MRFSLSAISMLLFAATGLCAPPNESPAAPDDASVNDKFRAMAWDWCATDVTCYSDSDCNTQDDCYNKSKTPSQIECGTTFYPHSCWTFTTWR
;
A
#
# COMPACT_ATOMS: atom_id res chain seq x y z
N MET A 1 -49.26 13.05 -17.54
CA MET A 1 -49.04 12.63 -16.14
C MET A 1 -48.70 13.89 -15.35
N ARG A 2 -49.42 14.13 -14.25
CA ARG A 2 -49.35 15.37 -13.45
C ARG A 2 -48.15 15.29 -12.50
N PHE A 3 -47.25 16.27 -12.56
CA PHE A 3 -46.12 16.41 -11.65
C PHE A 3 -46.62 16.97 -10.31
N SER A 4 -46.61 16.15 -9.26
CA SER A 4 -46.85 16.62 -7.89
C SER A 4 -45.52 17.00 -7.25
N LEU A 5 -45.24 18.29 -7.19
CA LEU A 5 -44.35 18.90 -6.18
C LEU A 5 -45.19 19.17 -4.92
N SER A 6 -44.68 18.83 -3.72
CA SER A 6 -45.00 19.52 -2.46
C SER A 6 -44.04 19.15 -1.31
N ALA A 7 -43.35 20.19 -0.81
CA ALA A 7 -42.85 20.48 0.55
C ALA A 7 -41.92 19.46 1.25
N ILE A 8 -40.63 19.73 1.51
CA ILE A 8 -40.03 20.74 2.42
C ILE A 8 -40.51 20.58 3.88
N SER A 9 -39.64 20.06 4.76
CA SER A 9 -39.32 20.67 6.08
C SER A 9 -38.26 19.81 6.81
N MET A 10 -37.00 20.26 6.79
CA MET A 10 -36.24 20.75 7.96
C MET A 10 -35.99 19.75 9.08
N LEU A 11 -34.72 19.37 9.28
CA LEU A 11 -34.10 19.40 10.59
C LEU A 11 -32.62 19.79 10.43
N LEU A 12 -32.32 21.02 10.85
CA LEU A 12 -30.98 21.54 11.03
C LEU A 12 -30.30 20.79 12.19
N PHE A 13 -29.13 20.20 11.95
CA PHE A 13 -28.16 20.01 13.02
C PHE A 13 -27.13 21.13 12.94
N ALA A 14 -27.45 22.24 13.58
CA ALA A 14 -26.47 23.24 13.96
C ALA A 14 -25.79 22.77 15.25
N ALA A 15 -24.60 22.18 15.12
CA ALA A 15 -23.66 22.10 16.23
C ALA A 15 -22.47 23.00 15.88
N THR A 16 -22.52 24.23 16.37
CA THR A 16 -21.38 25.15 16.41
C THR A 16 -20.43 24.75 17.52
N GLY A 17 -19.13 24.62 17.20
CA GLY A 17 -18.01 24.52 18.16
C GLY A 17 -17.28 23.19 18.02
N LEU A 18 -15.97 23.11 17.73
CA LEU A 18 -14.89 24.04 17.99
C LEU A 18 -14.11 24.37 16.71
N CYS A 19 -13.92 25.66 16.41
CA CYS A 19 -12.78 26.10 15.61
C CYS A 19 -11.53 25.95 16.48
N ALA A 20 -10.89 24.77 16.44
CA ALA A 20 -9.46 24.74 16.68
C ALA A 20 -8.81 25.48 15.49
N PRO A 21 -7.87 26.41 15.70
CA PRO A 21 -7.01 26.83 14.60
C PRO A 21 -6.43 25.55 13.98
N PRO A 22 -6.28 25.45 12.65
CA PRO A 22 -5.37 24.45 12.13
C PRO A 22 -4.08 24.68 12.90
N ASN A 23 -3.71 23.73 13.76
CA ASN A 23 -2.38 23.70 14.30
C ASN A 23 -1.53 23.57 13.04
N GLU A 24 -0.95 24.68 12.62
CA GLU A 24 -0.05 24.79 11.49
C GLU A 24 1.19 24.02 11.93
N SER A 25 1.07 22.69 11.87
CA SER A 25 2.19 21.79 11.93
C SER A 25 3.12 22.33 10.85
N PRO A 26 4.33 22.79 11.20
CA PRO A 26 5.24 23.39 10.24
C PRO A 26 5.25 22.48 9.02
N ALA A 27 4.92 23.04 7.85
CA ALA A 27 4.89 22.30 6.60
C ALA A 27 6.17 21.45 6.56
N ALA A 28 5.99 20.14 6.66
CA ALA A 28 7.10 19.23 6.59
C ALA A 28 7.82 19.56 5.28
N PRO A 29 9.14 19.79 5.31
CA PRO A 29 9.88 20.11 4.09
C PRO A 29 9.59 19.06 3.03
N ASP A 30 9.40 19.50 1.80
CA ASP A 30 9.03 18.68 0.65
C ASP A 30 10.05 17.54 0.44
N ASP A 31 9.67 16.34 0.86
CA ASP A 31 10.46 15.10 0.81
C ASP A 31 10.66 14.57 -0.63
N ALA A 32 10.20 15.30 -1.64
CA ALA A 32 10.26 14.87 -3.04
C ALA A 32 11.71 14.80 -3.58
N SER A 33 12.65 15.55 -3.00
CA SER A 33 14.04 15.61 -3.47
C SER A 33 14.97 14.54 -2.84
N VAL A 34 14.60 13.99 -1.68
CA VAL A 34 15.37 12.90 -1.05
C VAL A 34 14.90 11.53 -1.54
N ASN A 35 13.61 11.40 -1.88
CA ASN A 35 13.02 10.15 -2.37
C ASN A 35 13.44 9.73 -3.79
N ASP A 36 13.95 10.63 -4.63
CA ASP A 36 14.44 10.25 -5.97
C ASP A 36 15.67 9.32 -5.88
N LYS A 37 16.45 9.42 -4.80
CA LYS A 37 17.61 8.56 -4.52
C LYS A 37 17.25 7.24 -3.83
N PHE A 38 16.05 7.15 -3.25
CA PHE A 38 15.48 5.92 -2.70
C PHE A 38 14.40 5.41 -3.65
N ARG A 39 14.77 5.00 -4.87
CA ARG A 39 13.90 4.16 -5.70
C ARG A 39 13.31 3.09 -4.79
N ALA A 40 12.01 3.20 -4.52
CA ALA A 40 11.36 2.50 -3.43
C ALA A 40 11.69 1.01 -3.54
N MET A 41 12.55 0.57 -2.65
CA MET A 41 12.90 -0.82 -2.51
C MET A 41 11.79 -1.44 -1.68
N ALA A 42 10.97 -2.29 -2.29
CA ALA A 42 9.83 -2.88 -1.62
C ALA A 42 9.76 -4.39 -1.87
N TRP A 43 9.26 -5.08 -0.87
CA TRP A 43 8.82 -6.46 -0.99
C TRP A 43 7.54 -6.51 -1.82
N ASP A 44 7.56 -7.33 -2.87
CA ASP A 44 6.40 -7.63 -3.70
C ASP A 44 6.14 -9.14 -3.70
N TRP A 45 4.88 -9.53 -3.88
CA TRP A 45 4.51 -10.92 -4.03
C TRP A 45 4.91 -11.41 -5.42
N CYS A 46 5.49 -12.61 -5.48
CA CYS A 46 5.86 -13.20 -6.76
C CYS A 46 5.24 -14.57 -7.04
N ALA A 47 4.95 -15.40 -6.04
CA ALA A 47 4.15 -16.62 -6.23
C ALA A 47 3.21 -16.82 -5.04
N THR A 48 1.99 -16.29 -5.16
CA THR A 48 0.96 -16.29 -4.10
C THR A 48 0.36 -17.67 -3.87
N ASP A 49 0.36 -18.51 -4.91
CA ASP A 49 -0.28 -19.83 -4.89
C ASP A 49 0.68 -20.94 -4.42
N VAL A 50 1.94 -20.58 -4.15
CA VAL A 50 2.97 -21.48 -3.66
C VAL A 50 3.09 -21.30 -2.16
N THR A 51 2.83 -22.38 -1.40
CA THR A 51 3.19 -22.43 0.02
C THR A 51 4.65 -22.86 0.14
N CYS A 52 5.46 -22.07 0.84
CA CYS A 52 6.88 -22.32 1.04
C CYS A 52 7.22 -22.59 2.50
N TYR A 53 8.30 -23.35 2.73
CA TYR A 53 8.89 -23.55 4.05
C TYR A 53 10.37 -23.16 4.09
N SER A 54 10.95 -22.89 2.92
CA SER A 54 12.30 -22.40 2.72
C SER A 54 12.38 -21.50 1.49
N ASP A 55 13.41 -20.65 1.42
CA ASP A 55 13.65 -19.81 0.24
C ASP A 55 13.91 -20.63 -1.02
N SER A 56 14.40 -21.87 -0.87
CA SER A 56 14.64 -22.79 -1.98
C SER A 56 13.36 -23.18 -2.72
N ASP A 57 12.22 -23.23 -2.02
CA ASP A 57 10.91 -23.52 -2.63
C ASP A 57 10.52 -22.41 -3.61
N CYS A 58 10.89 -21.17 -3.28
CA CYS A 58 10.63 -19.98 -4.09
C CYS A 58 11.63 -19.78 -5.23
N ASN A 59 12.88 -20.25 -5.06
CA ASN A 59 13.90 -20.28 -6.11
C ASN A 59 13.63 -21.31 -7.22
N THR A 60 12.46 -21.93 -7.25
CA THR A 60 12.02 -22.75 -8.39
C THR A 60 10.87 -22.10 -9.15
N GLN A 61 10.40 -20.93 -8.69
CA GLN A 61 9.24 -20.24 -9.26
C GLN A 61 9.68 -19.21 -10.29
N ASP A 62 9.29 -19.44 -11.55
CA ASP A 62 9.61 -18.54 -12.67
C ASP A 62 9.07 -17.12 -12.45
N ASP A 63 7.90 -16.98 -11.82
CA ASP A 63 7.32 -15.68 -11.50
C ASP A 63 8.21 -14.84 -10.57
N CYS A 64 8.88 -15.49 -9.63
CA CYS A 64 9.85 -14.85 -8.74
C CYS A 64 11.15 -14.51 -9.46
N TYR A 65 11.64 -15.39 -10.34
CA TYR A 65 12.81 -15.09 -11.17
C TYR A 65 12.59 -13.93 -12.13
N ASN A 66 11.43 -13.87 -12.76
CA ASN A 66 11.09 -12.82 -13.73
C ASN A 66 10.95 -11.44 -13.08
N LYS A 67 10.57 -11.41 -11.80
CA LYS A 67 10.43 -10.17 -11.01
C LYS A 67 11.70 -9.76 -10.28
N SER A 68 12.50 -10.73 -9.81
CA SER A 68 13.74 -10.46 -9.08
C SER A 68 14.89 -10.10 -10.03
N LYS A 69 15.86 -9.31 -9.57
CA LYS A 69 17.12 -9.13 -10.32
C LYS A 69 18.12 -10.25 -10.04
N THR A 70 17.97 -10.95 -8.91
CA THR A 70 18.87 -12.00 -8.43
C THR A 70 18.12 -12.98 -7.54
N PRO A 71 18.46 -14.29 -7.54
CA PRO A 71 17.85 -15.30 -6.68
C PRO A 71 17.94 -14.97 -5.18
N SER A 72 19.01 -14.29 -4.74
CA SER A 72 19.19 -13.86 -3.35
C SER A 72 18.22 -12.77 -2.89
N GLN A 73 17.33 -12.31 -3.77
CA GLN A 73 16.25 -11.37 -3.46
C GLN A 73 14.88 -12.07 -3.44
N ILE A 74 14.86 -13.40 -3.43
CA ILE A 74 13.66 -14.22 -3.35
C ILE A 74 13.65 -14.89 -1.99
N GLU A 75 12.60 -14.65 -1.21
CA GLU A 75 12.47 -15.18 0.15
C GLU A 75 11.10 -15.81 0.34
N CYS A 76 11.07 -16.82 1.21
CA CYS A 76 9.83 -17.32 1.78
C CYS A 76 9.39 -16.41 2.93
N GLY A 77 8.08 -16.18 3.07
CA GLY A 77 7.57 -15.40 4.19
C GLY A 77 7.94 -15.98 5.56
N THR A 78 7.96 -15.10 6.57
CA THR A 78 8.38 -15.42 7.95
C THR A 78 7.18 -15.53 8.89
N THR A 79 7.37 -15.67 10.20
CA THR A 79 6.28 -15.77 11.19
C THR A 79 5.22 -14.66 11.10
N PHE A 80 5.58 -13.46 10.64
CA PHE A 80 4.67 -12.32 10.52
C PHE A 80 4.10 -12.13 9.11
N TYR A 81 4.54 -12.93 8.14
CA TYR A 81 4.11 -12.86 6.75
C TYR A 81 3.61 -14.23 6.28
N PRO A 82 2.65 -14.30 5.35
CA PRO A 82 2.22 -15.56 4.79
C PRO A 82 3.40 -16.39 4.27
N HIS A 83 3.35 -17.71 4.51
CA HIS A 83 4.31 -18.70 3.99
C HIS A 83 4.17 -18.86 2.47
N SER A 84 4.43 -17.78 1.75
CA SER A 84 4.38 -17.62 0.30
C SER A 84 5.66 -16.97 -0.20
N CYS A 85 5.83 -16.89 -1.52
CA CYS A 85 7.06 -16.35 -2.10
C CYS A 85 7.00 -14.84 -2.36
N TRP A 86 8.07 -14.17 -1.94
CA TRP A 86 8.25 -12.73 -2.03
C TRP A 86 9.55 -12.40 -2.74
N THR A 87 9.60 -11.23 -3.36
CA THR A 87 10.83 -10.72 -3.94
C THR A 87 11.06 -9.25 -3.67
N PHE A 88 12.34 -8.87 -3.57
CA PHE A 88 12.74 -7.49 -3.40
C PHE A 88 12.84 -6.79 -4.76
N THR A 89 11.87 -5.93 -5.06
CA THR A 89 11.85 -5.16 -6.31
C THR A 89 12.24 -3.71 -6.07
N THR A 90 12.86 -3.11 -7.07
CA THR A 90 13.05 -1.65 -7.14
C THR A 90 12.03 -1.15 -8.15
N TRP A 91 10.98 -0.46 -7.67
CA TRP A 91 10.01 0.18 -8.55
C TRP A 91 10.77 1.12 -9.50
N ARG A 92 10.62 0.91 -10.81
CA ARG A 92 11.38 1.60 -11.85
C ARG A 92 10.49 2.41 -12.76
#